data_AF-A0A1D6EFH0-F1
#
_entry.id   AF-A0A1D6EFH0-F1
#
_cell.length_a   1.000
_cell.length_b   1.000
_cell.length_c   1.000
_cell.angle_alpha   90.00
_cell.angle_beta   90.00
_cell.angle_gamma   90.00
#
_symmetry.space_group_name_H-M   'P 1'
#
loop_
_entity.id
_entity.type
_entity.pdbx_description
1 polymer ?
#
loop_
_entity_poly.entity_id
_entity_poly.type
_entity_poly.pdbx_seq_one_letter_code
_entity_poly.pdbx_strand_id
1 'polypeptide(L)'
;MASGGGAAARMDPEVATELVRKGATLLLLDVPQRTLFGIDTQMFSVGPKFKGMKMVPPGAHFVYYCSPNRHGNEFAPTVGFFLTTHQSEGQEEVQIFLLQHECKKIYKYETDI
;
A
#
# COMPACT_ATOMS: atom_id res chain seq x y z
N MET A 1 -4.07 29.86 25.94
CA MET A 1 -4.19 29.47 24.51
C MET A 1 -3.01 28.55 24.20
N ALA A 2 -3.19 27.23 24.32
CA ALA A 2 -2.11 26.28 24.12
C ALA A 2 -1.93 26.02 22.62
N SER A 3 -0.76 26.38 22.09
CA SER A 3 -0.28 25.95 20.78
C SER A 3 0.18 24.49 20.89
N GLY A 4 -0.69 23.55 20.52
CA GLY A 4 -0.33 22.14 20.40
C GLY A 4 0.37 21.88 19.06
N GLY A 5 1.70 21.92 19.07
CA GLY A 5 2.52 21.44 17.96
C GLY A 5 2.25 19.96 17.72
N GLY A 6 1.84 19.60 16.51
CA GLY A 6 1.77 18.22 16.05
C GLY A 6 3.18 17.66 15.94
N ALA A 7 3.69 17.08 17.03
CA ALA A 7 4.89 16.28 16.99
C ALA A 7 4.63 15.12 16.04
N ALA A 8 5.36 15.06 14.93
CA ALA A 8 5.53 13.82 14.19
C ALA A 8 5.94 12.76 15.23
N ALA A 9 5.08 11.77 15.45
CA ALA A 9 5.30 10.74 16.45
C ALA A 9 6.68 10.14 16.18
N ARG A 10 7.63 10.36 17.09
CA ARG A 10 8.96 9.79 16.99
C ARG A 10 8.81 8.30 17.22
N MET A 11 8.75 7.55 16.12
CA MET A 11 8.79 6.10 16.18
C MET A 11 10.21 5.67 16.54
N ASP A 12 10.32 4.79 17.52
CA ASP A 12 11.56 4.13 17.87
C ASP A 12 12.10 3.35 16.64
N PRO A 13 13.35 3.60 16.19
CA PRO A 13 13.92 2.97 15.00
C PRO A 13 13.93 1.43 15.04
N GLU A 14 14.10 0.83 16.22
CA GLU A 14 14.07 -0.60 16.42
C GLU A 14 12.66 -1.16 16.15
N VAL A 15 11.63 -0.46 16.64
CA VAL A 15 10.22 -0.81 16.36
C VAL A 15 9.89 -0.64 14.88
N ALA A 16 10.41 0.40 14.24
CA ALA A 16 10.25 0.60 12.79
C ALA A 16 10.88 -0.54 12.01
N THR A 17 12.07 -0.97 12.41
CA THR A 17 12.77 -2.10 11.79
C THR A 17 12.02 -3.41 11.99
N GLU A 18 11.47 -3.64 13.18
CA GLU A 18 10.71 -4.86 13.47
C GLU A 18 9.40 -4.94 12.67
N LEU A 19 8.68 -3.81 12.54
CA LEU A 19 7.49 -3.75 11.70
C LEU A 19 7.80 -3.95 10.20
N VAL A 20 9.00 -3.56 9.73
CA VAL A 20 9.43 -3.87 8.35
C VAL A 20 9.59 -5.37 8.23
N ARG A 21 10.27 -6.01 9.19
CA ARG A 21 10.54 -7.46 9.18
C ARG A 21 9.30 -8.32 9.28
N LYS A 22 8.30 -7.87 10.05
CA LYS A 22 7.08 -8.64 10.30
C LYS A 22 5.92 -8.28 9.37
N GLY A 23 6.00 -7.13 8.72
CA GLY A 23 4.94 -6.61 7.87
C GLY A 23 5.13 -6.99 6.41
N ALA A 24 4.03 -7.15 5.69
CA ALA A 24 4.07 -7.36 4.26
C ALA A 24 4.41 -6.06 3.51
N THR A 25 4.96 -6.24 2.31
CA THR A 25 5.18 -5.16 1.35
C THR A 25 4.26 -5.36 0.15
N LEU A 26 3.42 -4.36 -0.12
CA LEU A 26 2.59 -4.30 -1.31
C LEU A 26 3.33 -3.47 -2.36
N LEU A 27 3.76 -4.10 -3.44
CA LEU A 27 4.38 -3.42 -4.58
C LEU A 27 3.30 -3.09 -5.61
N LEU A 28 3.12 -1.81 -5.91
CA LEU A 28 2.13 -1.30 -6.85
C LEU A 28 2.87 -0.71 -8.06
N LEU A 29 3.07 -1.52 -9.09
CA LEU A 29 3.83 -1.13 -10.28
C LEU A 29 2.90 -0.60 -11.37
N ASP A 30 3.39 0.39 -12.11
CA ASP A 30 2.75 1.01 -13.27
C ASP A 30 1.31 1.50 -13.03
N VAL A 31 1.01 1.88 -11.79
CA VAL A 31 -0.26 2.50 -11.43
C VAL A 31 -0.34 3.91 -12.02
N PRO A 32 -1.43 4.27 -12.71
CA PRO A 32 -1.61 5.62 -13.25
C PRO A 32 -1.47 6.70 -12.16
N GLN A 33 -0.79 7.80 -12.47
CA GLN A 33 -0.67 8.93 -11.56
C GLN A 33 -2.03 9.48 -11.17
N ARG A 34 -2.16 9.95 -9.92
CA ARG A 34 -3.40 10.45 -9.30
C ARG A 34 -4.46 9.38 -9.01
N THR A 35 -4.20 8.10 -9.27
CA THR A 35 -5.02 7.00 -8.74
C THR A 35 -5.23 7.21 -7.24
N LEU A 36 -6.47 7.18 -6.78
CA LEU A 36 -6.74 7.13 -5.35
C LEU A 36 -6.57 5.68 -4.94
N PHE A 37 -5.57 5.42 -4.10
CA PHE A 37 -5.26 4.11 -3.56
C PHE A 37 -5.58 4.12 -2.08
N GLY A 38 -6.36 3.14 -1.64
CA GLY A 38 -6.77 2.99 -0.26
C GLY A 38 -6.48 1.60 0.29
N ILE A 39 -6.17 1.58 1.58
CA ILE A 39 -6.04 0.37 2.39
C ILE A 39 -6.75 0.63 3.71
N ASP A 40 -7.67 -0.26 4.06
CA ASP A 40 -8.54 -0.15 5.23
C ASP A 40 -9.23 1.22 5.30
N THR A 41 -8.84 2.06 6.25
CA THR A 41 -9.42 3.39 6.47
C THR A 41 -8.58 4.52 5.86
N GLN A 42 -7.40 4.21 5.32
CA GLN A 42 -6.47 5.20 4.79
C GLN A 42 -6.55 5.28 3.27
N MET A 43 -6.43 6.50 2.74
CA MET A 43 -6.46 6.77 1.31
C MET A 43 -5.34 7.75 0.93
N PHE A 44 -4.72 7.50 -0.21
CA PHE A 44 -3.58 8.23 -0.74
C PHE A 44 -3.79 8.53 -2.23
N SER A 45 -3.27 9.66 -2.70
CA SER A 45 -3.13 9.90 -4.14
C SER A 45 -1.77 9.42 -4.61
N VAL A 46 -1.77 8.57 -5.64
CA VAL A 46 -0.56 7.97 -6.22
C VAL A 46 0.27 9.04 -6.94
N GLY A 47 1.50 9.23 -6.48
CA GLY A 47 2.49 10.11 -7.11
C GLY A 47 3.33 9.42 -8.21
N PRO A 48 4.11 10.18 -9.00
CA PRO A 48 4.88 9.66 -10.14
C PRO A 48 5.96 8.62 -9.78
N LYS A 49 6.44 8.63 -8.54
CA LYS A 49 7.47 7.70 -8.03
C LYS A 49 6.91 6.67 -7.05
N PHE A 50 5.61 6.64 -6.85
CA PHE A 50 4.99 5.66 -5.96
C PHE A 50 5.20 4.25 -6.52
N LYS A 51 5.68 3.34 -5.68
CA LYS A 51 5.90 1.93 -6.01
C LYS A 51 5.18 0.99 -5.05
N GLY A 52 4.40 1.53 -4.13
CA GLY A 52 3.62 0.76 -3.18
C GLY A 52 3.84 1.18 -1.74
N MET A 53 3.51 0.27 -0.82
CA MET A 53 3.57 0.49 0.62
C MET A 53 4.22 -0.70 1.32
N LYS A 54 4.96 -0.41 2.37
CA LYS A 54 5.55 -1.41 3.27
C LYS A 54 4.91 -1.30 4.65
N MET A 55 5.21 -2.26 5.52
CA MET A 55 4.73 -2.27 6.91
C MET A 55 3.25 -2.57 7.03
N VAL A 56 2.68 -3.34 6.10
CA VAL A 56 1.29 -3.81 6.23
C VAL A 56 1.28 -4.91 7.29
N PRO A 57 0.56 -4.74 8.41
CA PRO A 57 0.53 -5.76 9.45
C PRO A 57 0.07 -7.12 8.91
N PRO A 58 0.41 -8.24 9.56
CA PRO A 58 -0.22 -9.52 9.27
C PRO A 58 -1.72 -9.47 9.58
N GLY A 59 -2.53 -10.04 8.70
CA GLY A 59 -3.99 -10.12 8.88
C GLY A 59 -4.77 -9.79 7.61
N ALA A 60 -6.06 -9.58 7.79
CA ALA A 60 -6.96 -9.19 6.70
C ALA A 60 -6.96 -7.68 6.52
N HIS A 61 -6.69 -7.24 5.29
CA HIS A 61 -6.71 -5.85 4.86
C HIS A 61 -7.64 -5.70 3.66
N PHE A 62 -8.38 -4.59 3.60
CA PHE A 62 -9.20 -4.27 2.44
C PHE A 62 -8.48 -3.24 1.57
N VAL A 63 -8.07 -3.65 0.38
CA VAL A 63 -7.39 -2.78 -0.59
C VAL A 63 -8.40 -2.33 -1.63
N TYR A 64 -8.44 -1.03 -1.92
CA TYR A 64 -9.34 -0.46 -2.90
C TYR A 64 -8.68 0.69 -3.65
N TYR A 65 -9.16 0.94 -4.87
CA TYR A 65 -8.64 2.03 -5.68
C TYR A 65 -9.67 2.54 -6.68
N CYS A 66 -9.49 3.79 -7.11
CA CYS A 66 -10.17 4.33 -8.28
C CYS A 66 -9.15 5.01 -9.21
N SER A 67 -9.12 4.56 -10.47
CA SER A 67 -8.22 5.09 -11.48
C SER A 67 -8.81 6.38 -12.06
N PRO A 68 -8.00 7.42 -12.30
CA PRO A 68 -8.45 8.55 -13.08
C PRO A 68 -8.62 8.15 -14.55
N ASN A 69 -9.46 8.88 -15.27
CA ASN A 69 -9.48 8.86 -16.72
C ASN A 69 -8.20 9.52 -17.30
N ARG A 70 -8.00 9.43 -18.62
CA ARG A 70 -6.83 10.00 -19.32
C ARG A 70 -6.59 11.49 -19.05
N HIS A 71 -7.66 12.23 -18.77
CA HIS A 71 -7.64 13.69 -18.55
C HIS A 71 -7.47 14.05 -17.07
N GLY A 72 -7.61 13.09 -16.15
CA GLY A 72 -7.47 13.29 -14.70
C GLY A 72 -8.63 14.02 -14.02
N ASN A 73 -9.76 14.23 -14.70
CA ASN A 73 -10.90 15.00 -14.19
C ASN A 73 -12.06 14.12 -13.72
N GLU A 74 -12.06 12.83 -14.04
CA GLU A 74 -13.05 11.85 -13.59
C GLU A 74 -12.35 10.59 -13.11
N PHE A 75 -13.01 9.84 -12.23
CA PHE A 75 -12.54 8.56 -11.72
C PHE A 75 -13.44 7.42 -12.19
N ALA A 76 -12.83 6.28 -12.47
CA ALA A 76 -13.55 5.03 -12.63
C ALA A 76 -14.24 4.64 -11.30
N PRO A 77 -15.28 3.78 -11.35
CA PRO A 77 -15.86 3.20 -10.14
C PRO A 77 -14.79 2.58 -9.23
N THR A 78 -14.93 2.77 -7.92
CA THR A 78 -14.04 2.17 -6.94
C THR A 78 -14.14 0.65 -6.99
N VAL A 79 -12.98 0.00 -7.14
CA VAL A 79 -12.85 -1.46 -7.09
C VAL A 79 -11.99 -1.83 -5.89
N GLY A 80 -12.33 -2.92 -5.21
CA GLY A 80 -11.63 -3.35 -4.02
C GLY A 80 -11.64 -4.85 -3.82
N PHE A 81 -10.75 -5.33 -2.96
CA PHE A 81 -10.57 -6.73 -2.64
C PHE A 81 -9.95 -6.90 -1.27
N PHE A 82 -10.25 -8.04 -0.64
CA PHE A 82 -9.57 -8.45 0.57
C PHE A 82 -8.21 -9.04 0.25
N LEU A 83 -7.25 -8.71 1.10
CA LEU A 83 -5.94 -9.27 1.11
C LEU A 83 -5.64 -9.83 2.50
N THR A 84 -5.16 -11.07 2.56
CA THR A 84 -4.59 -11.62 3.79
C THR A 84 -3.07 -11.65 3.67
N THR A 85 -2.41 -10.91 4.55
CA THR A 85 -0.95 -10.87 4.72
C THR A 85 -0.56 -11.79 5.87
N HIS A 86 0.59 -12.45 5.75
CA HIS A 86 1.10 -13.33 6.80
C HIS A 86 2.36 -12.75 7.41
N GLN A 87 2.62 -13.14 8.66
CA GLN A 87 3.90 -12.82 9.28
C GLN A 87 4.96 -13.70 8.62
N SER A 88 5.97 -13.08 8.05
CA SER A 88 7.06 -13.80 7.43
C SER A 88 8.13 -14.10 8.48
N GLU A 89 8.41 -15.39 8.71
CA GLU A 89 9.44 -15.85 9.66
C GLU A 89 10.84 -15.72 9.04
N GLY A 90 11.29 -14.47 8.80
CA GLY A 90 12.64 -14.19 8.29
C GLY A 90 12.77 -14.03 6.77
N GLN A 91 11.65 -14.07 6.03
CA GLN A 91 11.56 -13.67 4.61
C GLN A 91 10.78 -12.35 4.51
N GLU A 92 10.84 -11.59 3.42
CA GLU A 92 9.88 -10.50 3.18
C GLU A 92 8.76 -11.05 2.28
N GLU A 93 7.49 -11.02 2.73
CA GLU A 93 6.35 -11.31 1.84
C GLU A 93 6.14 -10.09 0.93
N VAL A 94 6.54 -10.22 -0.33
CA VAL A 94 6.37 -9.18 -1.34
C VAL A 94 5.19 -9.55 -2.23
N GLN A 95 4.14 -8.75 -2.16
CA GLN A 95 2.98 -8.95 -3.00
C GLN A 95 2.90 -7.86 -4.06
N ILE A 96 3.01 -8.29 -5.32
CA ILE A 96 3.02 -7.38 -6.47
C ILE A 96 1.60 -7.29 -7.04
N PHE A 97 1.09 -6.07 -7.06
CA PHE A 97 -0.16 -5.69 -7.69
C PHE A 97 0.13 -4.84 -8.92
N LEU A 98 -0.27 -5.36 -10.07
CA LEU A 98 -0.40 -4.56 -11.28
C LEU A 98 -1.84 -4.09 -11.37
N LEU A 99 -2.05 -2.78 -11.18
CA LEU A 99 -3.35 -2.13 -11.32
C LEU A 99 -3.38 -1.39 -12.65
N GLN A 100 -3.59 -2.12 -13.74
CA GLN A 100 -3.79 -1.55 -15.07
C GLN A 100 -5.20 -1.82 -15.56
N HIS A 101 -5.72 -0.87 -16.36
CA HIS A 101 -6.98 -0.90 -17.11
C HIS A 101 -7.60 -2.31 -17.21
N GLU A 102 -8.61 -2.56 -16.39
CA GLU A 102 -9.47 -3.76 -16.38
C GLU A 102 -8.80 -5.12 -16.12
N CYS A 103 -7.47 -5.22 -16.02
CA CYS A 103 -6.76 -6.49 -15.84
C CYS A 103 -5.97 -6.51 -14.52
N LYS A 104 -6.53 -7.16 -13.50
CA LYS A 104 -5.84 -7.40 -12.23
C LYS A 104 -4.92 -8.60 -12.38
N LYS A 105 -3.62 -8.39 -12.17
CA LYS A 105 -2.65 -9.48 -11.96
C LYS A 105 -2.06 -9.35 -10.56
N ILE A 106 -2.32 -10.36 -9.74
CA ILE A 106 -1.72 -10.51 -8.41
C ILE A 106 -0.62 -11.55 -8.57
N TYR A 107 0.60 -11.18 -8.19
CA TYR A 107 1.68 -12.12 -8.05
C TYR A 107 2.13 -12.13 -6.59
N LYS A 108 2.21 -13.32 -5.99
CA LYS A 108 2.83 -13.53 -4.69
C LYS A 108 4.26 -14.01 -4.92
N TYR A 109 5.22 -13.30 -4.33
CA TYR A 109 6.61 -13.72 -4.31
C TYR A 109 7.09 -13.77 -2.87
N GLU A 110 7.80 -14.84 -2.55
CA GLU A 110 8.54 -14.98 -1.30
C GLU A 110 10.00 -14.71 -1.67
N THR A 111 10.60 -13.69 -1.05
CA THR A 111 12.00 -13.35 -1.32
C THR A 111 12.88 -13.91 -0.22
N ASP A 112 13.77 -14.83 -0.59
CA ASP A 112 14.92 -15.21 0.24
C ASP A 112 15.90 -14.03 0.25
N ILE A 113 16.11 -13.39 1.41
CA ILE A 113 17.14 -12.36 1.61
C ILE A 113 18.34 -13.00 2.31
#